data_AF-A0A532TDI6-F1
#
_entry.id   AF-A0A532TDI6-F1
#
_cell.length_a   1.000
_cell.length_b   1.000
_cell.length_c   1.000
_cell.angle_alpha   90.00
_cell.angle_beta   90.00
_cell.angle_gamma   90.00
#
_symmetry.space_group_name_H-M   'P 1'
#
loop_
_entity.id
_entity.type
_entity.pdbx_description
1 polymer ?
#
loop_
_entity_poly.entity_id
_entity_poly.type
_entity_poly.pdbx_seq_one_letter_code
_entity_poly.pdbx_strand_id
1 'polypeptide(L)'
;MSKAIFWQYNEFVQSRKEKIVNMLISEIIFLKTRVKRANNKDEISYLKNALDKLDYLLNQLKNNSSDMPEGDFDKIIMIIYKIFKEIADNFEGEIRD
;
A
#
# COMPACT_ATOMS: atom_id res chain seq x y z
N MET A 1 -12.13 10.66 -20.59
CA MET A 1 -11.62 11.48 -19.48
C MET A 1 -10.15 11.19 -19.29
N SER A 2 -9.29 12.21 -19.25
CA SER A 2 -7.86 12.03 -18.94
C SER A 2 -7.70 11.44 -17.54
N LYS A 3 -6.82 10.43 -17.39
CA LYS A 3 -6.51 9.83 -16.07
C LYS A 3 -6.10 10.89 -15.05
N ALA A 4 -5.40 11.95 -15.47
CA ALA A 4 -4.97 13.04 -14.61
C ALA A 4 -6.16 13.85 -14.02
N ILE A 5 -7.20 14.07 -14.83
CA ILE A 5 -8.41 14.79 -14.39
C ILE A 5 -9.21 13.94 -13.39
N PHE A 6 -9.23 12.62 -13.55
CA PHE A 6 -9.88 11.70 -12.59
C PHE A 6 -9.20 11.70 -11.22
N TRP A 7 -7.86 11.79 -11.18
CA TRP A 7 -7.10 11.88 -9.94
C TRP A 7 -7.34 13.19 -9.20
N GLN A 8 -7.28 14.33 -9.90
CA GLN A 8 -7.54 15.65 -9.31
C GLN A 8 -8.99 15.81 -8.84
N TYR A 9 -9.96 15.25 -9.57
CA TYR A 9 -11.37 15.29 -9.17
C TYR A 9 -11.65 14.45 -7.91
N ASN A 10 -10.96 13.32 -7.74
CA ASN A 10 -11.09 12.48 -6.56
C ASN A 10 -10.50 13.12 -5.28
N GLU A 11 -9.43 13.93 -5.39
CA GLU A 11 -8.84 14.60 -4.22
C GLU A 11 -9.84 15.52 -3.49
N PHE A 12 -10.84 16.06 -4.17
CA PHE A 12 -11.87 16.91 -3.58
C PHE A 12 -13.03 16.14 -2.93
N VAL A 13 -13.19 14.85 -3.21
CA VAL A 13 -14.37 14.05 -2.80
C VAL A 13 -14.02 12.92 -1.83
N GLN A 14 -12.74 12.53 -1.72
CA GLN A 14 -12.32 11.44 -0.85
C GLN A 14 -12.19 11.86 0.63
N SER A 15 -12.65 10.98 1.52
CA SER A 15 -12.43 11.11 2.96
C SER A 15 -10.93 11.00 3.32
N ARG A 16 -10.52 11.52 4.49
CA ARG A 16 -9.15 11.37 5.01
C ARG A 16 -8.69 9.91 4.98
N LYS A 17 -9.55 9.01 5.43
CA LYS A 17 -9.29 7.57 5.51
C LYS A 17 -9.04 6.97 4.13
N GLU A 18 -9.89 7.29 3.16
CA GLU A 18 -9.70 6.84 1.78
C GLU A 18 -8.41 7.39 1.16
N LYS A 19 -8.08 8.65 1.39
CA LYS A 19 -6.82 9.25 0.90
C LYS A 19 -5.61 8.48 1.42
N ILE A 20 -5.57 8.22 2.73
CA ILE A 20 -4.47 7.50 3.38
C ILE A 20 -4.35 6.08 2.82
N VAL A 21 -5.47 5.36 2.72
CA VAL A 21 -5.49 4.00 2.18
C VAL A 21 -5.03 3.98 0.72
N ASN A 22 -5.53 4.90 -0.11
CA ASN A 22 -5.16 4.98 -1.53
C ASN A 22 -3.67 5.31 -1.73
N MET A 23 -3.08 6.16 -0.86
CA MET A 23 -1.64 6.43 -0.87
C MET A 23 -0.85 5.15 -0.60
N LEU A 24 -1.19 4.39 0.45
CA LEU A 24 -0.50 3.14 0.77
C LEU A 24 -0.66 2.07 -0.32
N ILE A 25 -1.85 1.94 -0.92
CA ILE A 25 -2.07 1.04 -2.06
C ILE A 25 -1.16 1.43 -3.23
N SER A 26 -1.00 2.72 -3.51
CA SER A 26 -0.12 3.20 -4.60
C SER A 26 1.34 2.82 -4.35
N GLU A 27 1.82 2.98 -3.11
CA GLU A 27 3.17 2.59 -2.70
C GLU A 27 3.39 1.07 -2.82
N ILE A 28 2.41 0.26 -2.42
CA ILE A 28 2.48 -1.20 -2.58
C ILE A 28 2.54 -1.60 -4.07
N ILE A 29 1.74 -0.98 -4.93
CA ILE A 29 1.76 -1.24 -6.37
C ILE A 29 3.14 -0.87 -6.97
N PHE A 30 3.71 0.25 -6.52
CA PHE A 30 5.04 0.67 -6.93
C PHE A 30 6.11 -0.36 -6.53
N LEU A 31 6.08 -0.80 -5.27
CA LEU A 31 7.03 -1.80 -4.76
C LEU A 31 6.86 -3.16 -5.47
N LYS A 32 5.62 -3.63 -5.67
CA LYS A 32 5.31 -4.84 -6.47
C LYS A 32 5.93 -4.76 -7.86
N THR A 33 5.87 -3.59 -8.50
CA THR A 33 6.45 -3.36 -9.84
C THR A 33 7.97 -3.44 -9.81
N ARG A 34 8.63 -2.91 -8.77
CA ARG A 34 10.09 -3.04 -8.57
C ARG A 34 10.48 -4.49 -8.32
N VAL A 35 9.78 -5.18 -7.41
CA VAL A 35 9.97 -6.60 -7.08
C VAL A 35 9.84 -7.49 -8.33
N LYS A 36 8.88 -7.20 -9.22
CA LYS A 36 8.72 -7.95 -10.49
C LYS A 36 9.93 -7.82 -11.43
N ARG A 37 10.72 -6.75 -11.32
CA ARG A 37 11.91 -6.50 -12.16
C ARG A 37 13.19 -7.07 -11.56
N ALA A 38 13.20 -7.48 -10.30
CA ALA A 38 14.36 -8.08 -9.66
C ALA A 38 14.60 -9.52 -10.15
N ASN A 39 15.87 -9.95 -10.20
CA ASN A 39 16.29 -11.23 -10.80
C ASN A 39 16.26 -12.43 -9.84
N ASN A 40 15.98 -12.24 -8.54
CA ASN A 40 16.11 -13.30 -7.52
C ASN A 40 14.77 -14.01 -7.21
N LYS A 41 14.47 -15.12 -7.89
CA LYS A 41 13.10 -15.68 -7.98
C LYS A 41 12.46 -16.14 -6.67
N ASP A 42 13.22 -16.67 -5.71
CA ASP A 42 12.66 -17.29 -4.51
C ASP A 42 12.31 -16.28 -3.42
N GLU A 43 13.20 -15.32 -3.15
CA GLU A 43 13.01 -14.21 -2.20
C GLU A 43 11.88 -13.26 -2.65
N ILE A 44 11.77 -13.06 -3.97
CA ILE A 44 10.71 -12.30 -4.63
C ILE A 44 9.32 -12.90 -4.41
N SER A 45 9.20 -14.22 -4.22
CA SER A 45 7.90 -14.89 -4.03
C SER A 45 7.27 -14.50 -2.68
N TYR A 46 8.08 -14.48 -1.63
CA TYR A 46 7.63 -14.06 -0.30
C TYR A 46 7.24 -12.58 -0.25
N LEU A 47 8.05 -11.73 -0.88
CA LEU A 47 7.77 -10.29 -0.99
C LEU A 47 6.46 -10.02 -1.74
N LYS A 48 6.23 -10.69 -2.88
CA LYS A 48 4.96 -10.59 -3.62
C LYS A 48 3.77 -10.99 -2.76
N ASN A 49 3.86 -12.15 -2.10
CA ASN A 49 2.78 -12.64 -1.23
C ASN A 49 2.49 -11.69 -0.06
N ALA A 50 3.51 -11.11 0.55
CA ALA A 50 3.35 -10.12 1.62
C ALA A 50 2.66 -8.85 1.11
N LEU A 51 3.08 -8.34 -0.05
CA LEU A 51 2.48 -7.17 -0.69
C LEU A 51 1.05 -7.40 -1.15
N ASP A 52 0.71 -8.60 -1.66
CA ASP A 52 -0.66 -8.98 -2.00
C ASP A 52 -1.57 -9.01 -0.77
N LYS A 53 -1.08 -9.50 0.37
CA LYS A 53 -1.83 -9.49 1.63
C LYS A 53 -2.05 -8.07 2.16
N LEU A 54 -1.05 -7.19 2.09
CA LEU A 54 -1.19 -5.79 2.50
C LEU A 54 -2.19 -5.04 1.61
N ASP A 55 -2.13 -5.26 0.29
CA ASP A 55 -3.07 -4.71 -0.67
C ASP A 55 -4.51 -5.17 -0.38
N TYR A 56 -4.69 -6.46 -0.10
CA TYR A 56 -5.99 -6.99 0.33
C TYR A 56 -6.49 -6.32 1.63
N LEU A 57 -5.65 -6.23 2.67
CA LEU A 57 -6.01 -5.60 3.94
C LEU A 57 -6.40 -4.13 3.79
N LEU A 58 -5.67 -3.38 2.97
CA LEU A 58 -5.98 -1.98 2.69
C LEU A 58 -7.29 -1.83 1.93
N ASN A 59 -7.57 -2.70 0.96
CA ASN A 59 -8.86 -2.69 0.26
C ASN A 59 -10.03 -3.07 1.19
N GLN A 60 -9.83 -4.02 2.11
CA GLN A 60 -10.82 -4.31 3.15
C GLN A 60 -11.03 -3.12 4.09
N LEU A 61 -9.94 -2.46 4.51
CA LEU A 61 -10.03 -1.28 5.36
C LEU A 61 -10.76 -0.14 4.64
N LYS A 62 -10.45 0.13 3.37
CA LYS A 62 -11.12 1.12 2.53
C LYS A 62 -12.64 0.94 2.56
N ASN A 63 -13.10 -0.29 2.31
CA ASN A 63 -14.52 -0.60 2.18
C ASN A 63 -15.28 -0.61 3.51
N ASN A 64 -14.60 -0.82 4.65
CA ASN A 64 -15.23 -0.98 5.96
C ASN A 64 -14.91 0.15 6.95
N SER A 65 -14.18 1.19 6.52
CA SER A 65 -13.68 2.24 7.42
C SER A 65 -14.68 3.36 7.75
N SER A 66 -15.84 3.39 7.09
CA SER A 66 -16.89 4.42 7.28
C SER A 66 -17.31 4.54 8.74
N ASP A 67 -17.57 3.40 9.39
CA ASP A 67 -18.12 3.34 10.75
C ASP A 67 -17.04 3.15 11.82
N MET A 68 -15.77 3.06 11.41
CA MET A 68 -14.64 2.86 12.32
C MET A 68 -14.27 4.17 13.03
N PRO A 69 -14.04 4.17 14.36
CA PRO A 69 -13.48 5.32 15.04
C PRO A 69 -12.13 5.73 14.45
N GLU A 70 -11.88 7.03 14.26
CA GLU A 70 -10.63 7.55 13.69
C GLU A 70 -9.38 7.03 14.44
N GLY A 71 -9.44 6.95 15.77
CA GLY A 71 -8.32 6.45 16.58
C GLY A 71 -7.99 4.97 16.35
N ASP A 72 -8.98 4.15 16.01
CA ASP A 72 -8.74 2.72 15.72
C ASP A 72 -8.28 2.54 14.27
N PHE A 73 -8.84 3.33 13.34
CA PHE A 73 -8.33 3.42 11.98
C PHE A 73 -6.85 3.79 11.94
N ASP A 74 -6.45 4.84 12.68
CA ASP A 74 -5.07 5.32 12.72
C ASP A 74 -4.11 4.26 13.28
N LYS A 75 -4.52 3.47 14.30
CA LYS A 75 -3.72 2.35 14.81
C LYS A 75 -3.52 1.27 13.76
N ILE A 76 -4.59 0.87 13.06
CA ILE A 76 -4.54 -0.17 12.02
C ILE A 76 -3.65 0.29 10.87
N ILE A 77 -3.82 1.52 10.39
CA ILE A 77 -2.96 2.12 9.37
C ILE A 77 -1.51 2.14 9.81
N MET A 78 -1.22 2.54 11.05
CA MET A 78 0.14 2.60 11.54
C MET A 78 0.80 1.21 11.56
N ILE A 79 0.06 0.16 11.92
CA ILE A 79 0.56 -1.23 11.87
C ILE A 79 0.85 -1.64 10.42
N ILE A 80 -0.09 -1.41 9.51
CA ILE A 80 0.08 -1.72 8.08
C ILE A 80 1.29 -0.98 7.50
N TYR A 81 1.44 0.31 7.83
CA TYR A 81 2.56 1.13 7.38
C TYR A 81 3.90 0.62 7.91
N LYS A 82 3.99 0.23 9.19
CA LYS A 82 5.22 -0.35 9.75
C LYS A 82 5.63 -1.62 9.03
N ILE A 83 4.69 -2.53 8.80
CA ILE A 83 4.95 -3.79 8.06
C ILE A 83 5.40 -3.47 6.63
N PHE A 84 4.71 -2.56 5.94
CA PHE A 84 5.11 -2.14 4.60
C PHE A 84 6.52 -1.54 4.58
N LYS A 85 6.84 -0.67 5.55
CA LYS A 85 8.15 -0.05 5.65
C LYS A 85 9.26 -1.07 5.88
N GLU A 86 9.07 -2.03 6.78
CA GLU A 86 10.03 -3.12 7.01
C GLU A 86 10.27 -3.94 5.72
N ILE A 87 9.22 -4.24 4.97
CA ILE A 87 9.34 -4.93 3.67
C ILE A 87 10.14 -4.08 2.67
N ALA A 88 9.84 -2.78 2.58
CA ALA A 88 10.51 -1.87 1.67
C ALA A 88 12.00 -1.69 2.02
N ASP A 89 12.32 -1.48 3.29
CA ASP A 89 13.68 -1.28 3.80
C ASP A 89 14.54 -2.54 3.53
N ASN A 90 14.00 -3.74 3.78
CA ASN A 90 14.69 -5.00 3.50
C ASN A 90 14.94 -5.21 1.99
N PHE A 91 13.96 -4.88 1.15
CA PHE A 91 14.10 -4.98 -0.31
C PHE A 91 15.12 -3.99 -0.89
N GLU A 92 15.26 -2.78 -0.32
CA GLU A 92 16.31 -1.85 -0.73
C GLU A 92 17.72 -2.28 -0.27
N GLY A 93 17.82 -3.01 0.84
CA GLY A 93 19.05 -3.68 1.25
C GLY A 93 19.51 -4.72 0.23
N GLU A 94 18.60 -5.59 -0.21
CA GLU A 94 18.88 -6.67 -1.19
C GLU A 94 19.30 -6.20 -2.59
N ILE A 95 18.99 -4.96 -2.98
CA ILE A 95 19.39 -4.40 -4.30
C ILE A 95 20.80 -3.81 -4.27
N ARG A 96 21.35 -3.49 -3.09
CA ARG A 96 22.63 -2.80 -2.94
C ARG A 96 23.83 -3.72 -2.76
N ASP A 97 23.60 -4.98 -2.40
CA ASP A 97 24.61 -6.05 -2.31
C ASP A 97 24.74 -6.82 -3.64
#